data_AF-A0A811SI76-F1
#
_entry.id   AF-A0A811SI76-F1
#
_cell.length_a   1.000
_cell.length_b   1.000
_cell.length_c   1.000
_cell.angle_alpha   90.00
_cell.angle_beta   90.00
_cell.angle_gamma   90.00
#
_symmetry.space_group_name_H-M   'P 1'
#
loop_
_entity.id
_entity.type
_entity.pdbx_description
1 polymer ?
#
loop_
_entity_poly.entity_id
_entity_poly.type
_entity_poly.pdbx_seq_one_letter_code
_entity_poly.pdbx_strand_id
1 'polypeptide(L)'
;MATRAALRALSGADGSSRRFCGTALLRTVDPSQYEGGEWNGDGNCVRTAPYRRGQKRVEGFERDFRALQAEELASAAKAATDSGSKVRMLLMDTTEAI
;
A
#
# COMPACT_ATOMS: atom_id res chain seq x y z
N MET A 1 7.05 9.76 5.53
CA MET A 1 6.71 8.75 4.51
C MET A 1 5.64 9.31 3.58
N ALA A 2 5.81 9.15 2.26
CA ALA A 2 4.91 9.69 1.25
C ALA A 2 3.48 9.13 1.36
N THR A 3 3.33 7.82 1.64
CA THR A 3 2.02 7.15 1.80
C THR A 3 1.15 7.83 2.85
N ARG A 4 1.71 8.06 4.05
CA ARG A 4 1.01 8.77 5.14
C ARG A 4 0.56 10.17 4.72
N ALA A 5 1.45 10.93 4.08
CA ALA A 5 1.15 12.30 3.66
C ALA A 5 -0.01 12.31 2.65
N ALA A 6 0.03 11.42 1.64
CA ALA A 6 -1.03 11.28 0.65
C ALA A 6 -2.38 10.88 1.29
N LEU A 7 -2.37 9.88 2.17
CA LEU A 7 -3.58 9.42 2.86
C LEU A 7 -4.18 10.50 3.77
N ARG A 8 -3.34 11.27 4.48
CA ARG A 8 -3.81 12.41 5.26
C ARG A 8 -4.45 13.50 4.40
N ALA A 9 -3.84 13.85 3.26
CA ALA A 9 -4.43 14.81 2.33
C ALA A 9 -5.80 14.34 1.79
N LEU A 10 -5.97 13.03 1.57
CA LEU A 10 -7.25 12.47 1.11
C LEU A 10 -8.30 12.34 2.21
N SER A 11 -7.89 12.21 3.48
CA SER A 11 -8.82 12.04 4.61
C SER A 11 -9.77 13.22 4.79
N GLY A 12 -9.42 14.42 4.32
CA GLY A 12 -10.18 15.64 4.56
C GLY A 12 -10.07 16.18 5.99
N ALA A 13 -9.15 15.63 6.79
CA ALA A 13 -8.83 16.08 8.14
C ALA A 13 -7.83 17.26 8.16
N ASP A 14 -7.41 17.77 6.99
CA ASP A 14 -6.47 18.88 6.85
C ASP A 14 -7.13 20.27 6.96
N GLY A 15 -8.45 20.33 7.15
CA GLY A 15 -9.20 21.59 7.24
C GLY A 15 -9.40 22.30 5.90
N SER A 16 -9.09 21.64 4.77
CA SER A 16 -9.30 22.20 3.43
C SER A 16 -10.78 22.47 3.16
N SER A 17 -11.06 23.60 2.51
CA SER A 17 -12.41 23.98 2.06
C SER A 17 -12.93 23.07 0.94
N ARG A 18 -12.02 22.40 0.21
CA ARG A 18 -12.35 21.42 -0.82
C ARG A 18 -11.87 20.04 -0.38
N ARG A 19 -12.80 19.28 0.20
CA ARG A 19 -12.59 17.88 0.60
C ARG A 19 -12.80 16.95 -0.59
N PHE A 20 -11.96 15.93 -0.69
CA PHE A 20 -12.19 14.83 -1.63
C PHE A 20 -13.38 13.99 -1.17
N CYS A 21 -14.35 13.77 -2.07
CA CYS A 21 -15.58 13.01 -1.78
C CYS A 21 -15.67 11.70 -2.59
N GLY A 22 -14.58 11.29 -3.23
CA GLY A 22 -14.53 10.08 -4.07
C GLY A 22 -14.11 8.83 -3.29
N THR A 23 -13.70 7.80 -4.04
CA THR A 23 -13.10 6.59 -3.48
C THR A 23 -11.59 6.63 -3.64
N ALA A 24 -10.85 6.44 -2.55
CA ALA A 24 -9.41 6.27 -2.53
C ALA A 24 -9.09 4.79 -2.31
N LEU A 25 -8.34 4.19 -3.23
CA LEU A 25 -7.91 2.80 -3.15
C LEU A 25 -6.40 2.76 -2.90
N LEU A 26 -5.98 2.12 -1.80
CA LEU A 26 -4.57 1.82 -1.57
C LEU A 26 -4.27 0.40 -2.05
N ARG A 27 -3.49 0.30 -3.13
CA ARG A 27 -2.83 -0.96 -3.50
C ARG A 27 -1.59 -1.13 -2.62
N THR A 28 -1.47 -2.27 -1.94
CA THR A 28 -0.29 -2.57 -1.12
C THR A 28 0.95 -2.81 -1.98
N VAL A 29 2.12 -2.85 -1.34
CA VAL A 29 3.40 -3.14 -1.99
C VAL A 29 3.34 -4.40 -2.84
N ASP A 30 4.01 -4.35 -3.98
CA ASP A 30 4.19 -5.46 -4.90
C ASP A 30 5.55 -6.13 -4.60
N PRO A 31 5.59 -7.38 -4.12
CA PRO A 31 6.84 -8.03 -3.76
C PRO A 31 7.81 -8.22 -4.94
N SER A 32 9.10 -8.01 -4.71
CA SER A 32 10.16 -8.06 -5.71
C SER A 32 10.22 -9.38 -6.45
N GLN A 33 9.99 -9.38 -7.76
CA GLN A 33 10.11 -10.57 -8.62
C GLN A 33 11.57 -10.97 -8.96
N TYR A 34 12.55 -10.24 -8.45
CA TYR A 34 13.96 -10.46 -8.76
C TYR A 34 14.55 -11.58 -7.89
N GLU A 35 15.38 -12.41 -8.52
CA GLU A 35 16.15 -13.48 -7.90
C GLU A 35 17.65 -13.16 -7.96
N GLY A 36 18.42 -13.58 -6.95
CA GLY A 36 19.87 -13.35 -6.90
C GLY A 36 20.31 -11.93 -6.52
N GLY A 37 19.37 -11.01 -6.28
CA GLY A 37 19.65 -9.65 -5.88
C GLY A 37 18.43 -8.74 -5.95
N GLU A 38 18.61 -7.47 -5.59
CA GLU A 38 17.58 -6.44 -5.72
C GLU A 38 17.46 -5.92 -7.17
N TRP A 39 16.35 -5.24 -7.46
CA TRP A 39 16.06 -4.65 -8.77
C TRP A 39 17.13 -3.64 -9.26
N ASN A 40 17.85 -3.01 -8.32
CA ASN A 40 18.89 -2.01 -8.54
C ASN A 40 20.32 -2.56 -8.34
N GLY A 41 20.46 -3.87 -8.14
CA GLY A 41 21.75 -4.55 -8.01
C GLY A 41 21.88 -5.66 -9.05
N ASP A 42 22.36 -6.81 -8.61
CA ASP A 42 22.61 -7.97 -9.47
C ASP A 42 21.39 -8.90 -9.63
N GLY A 43 20.18 -8.41 -9.29
CA GLY A 43 18.95 -9.19 -9.38
C GLY A 43 18.51 -9.45 -10.82
N ASN A 44 17.91 -10.61 -11.06
CA ASN A 44 17.38 -10.99 -12.37
C ASN A 44 15.97 -11.59 -12.28
N CYS A 45 15.15 -11.38 -13.31
CA CYS A 45 13.78 -11.88 -13.42
C CYS A 45 13.68 -12.88 -14.58
N VAL A 46 14.24 -14.08 -14.42
CA VAL A 46 14.30 -15.12 -15.47
C VAL A 46 13.09 -16.07 -15.48
N ARG A 47 12.21 -15.96 -14.49
CA ARG A 47 11.04 -16.84 -14.39
C ARG A 47 10.10 -16.63 -15.58
N THR A 48 9.66 -17.72 -16.16
CA THR A 48 8.67 -17.73 -17.25
C THR A 48 7.27 -18.11 -16.77
N ALA A 49 7.09 -18.35 -15.47
CA ALA A 49 5.82 -18.69 -14.84
C ALA A 49 5.74 -18.09 -13.43
N PRO A 50 4.51 -17.75 -12.96
CA PRO A 50 4.30 -17.22 -11.63
C PRO A 50 4.73 -18.20 -10.53
N TYR A 51 4.98 -17.69 -9.33
CA TYR A 51 5.20 -18.57 -8.19
C TYR A 51 3.91 -19.33 -7.86
N ARG A 52 4.07 -20.55 -7.37
CA ARG A 52 2.97 -21.29 -6.75
C ARG A 52 2.85 -20.87 -5.29
N ARG A 53 1.66 -21.07 -4.72
CA ARG A 53 1.40 -20.83 -3.29
C ARG A 53 2.50 -21.45 -2.43
N GLY A 54 3.15 -20.62 -1.61
CA GLY A 54 4.21 -21.03 -0.68
C GLY A 54 5.62 -21.12 -1.29
N GLN A 55 5.81 -20.87 -2.59
CA GLN A 55 7.14 -20.83 -3.20
C GLN A 55 7.89 -19.52 -2.96
N LYS A 56 7.15 -18.44 -2.68
CA LYS A 56 7.71 -17.14 -2.32
C LYS A 56 7.07 -16.66 -1.02
N ARG A 57 7.89 -16.05 -0.17
CA ARG A 57 7.46 -15.41 1.08
C ARG A 57 7.71 -13.91 0.97
N VAL A 58 6.77 -13.15 1.50
CA VAL A 58 6.92 -11.70 1.66
C VAL A 58 7.74 -11.47 2.93
N GLU A 59 8.94 -10.92 2.78
CA GLU A 59 9.91 -10.77 3.86
C GLU A 59 10.57 -9.38 3.85
N GLY A 60 11.31 -9.07 4.91
CA GLY A 60 12.06 -7.83 5.05
C GLY A 60 11.21 -6.57 4.85
N PHE A 61 11.74 -5.62 4.06
CA PHE A 61 11.14 -4.32 3.82
C PHE A 61 9.69 -4.41 3.33
N GLU A 62 9.37 -5.35 2.45
CA GLU A 62 8.04 -5.46 1.84
C GLU A 62 6.99 -5.87 2.87
N ARG A 63 7.34 -6.81 3.75
CA ARG A 63 6.48 -7.23 4.86
C ARG A 63 6.17 -6.06 5.78
N ASP A 64 7.22 -5.33 6.18
CA ASP A 64 7.08 -4.21 7.11
C ASP A 64 6.35 -3.02 6.46
N PHE A 65 6.61 -2.77 5.17
CA PHE A 65 5.94 -1.70 4.43
C PHE A 65 4.46 -2.00 4.19
N ARG A 66 4.09 -3.26 3.92
CA ARG A 66 2.67 -3.67 3.85
C ARG A 66 1.95 -3.41 5.18
N ALA A 67 2.57 -3.74 6.31
CA ALA A 67 1.98 -3.49 7.63
C ALA A 67 1.76 -1.98 7.85
N LEU A 68 2.77 -1.16 7.58
CA LEU A 68 2.67 0.30 7.66
C LEU A 68 1.61 0.88 6.72
N GLN A 69 1.48 0.35 5.49
CA GLN A 69 0.44 0.77 4.55
C GLN A 69 -0.97 0.52 5.12
N ALA A 70 -1.20 -0.63 5.75
CA ALA A 70 -2.48 -0.96 6.38
C ALA A 70 -2.78 -0.05 7.59
N GLU A 71 -1.78 0.18 8.45
CA GLU A 71 -1.89 1.04 9.63
C GLU A 71 -2.20 2.50 9.28
N GLU A 72 -1.50 3.05 8.29
CA GLU A 72 -1.70 4.44 7.85
C GLU A 72 -3.05 4.62 7.15
N LEU A 73 -3.52 3.62 6.39
CA LEU A 73 -4.85 3.65 5.79
C LEU A 73 -5.94 3.61 6.86
N ALA A 74 -5.80 2.73 7.86
CA ALA A 74 -6.75 2.66 8.97
C ALA A 74 -6.81 3.98 9.74
N SER A 75 -5.65 4.60 9.99
CA SER A 75 -5.54 5.91 10.64
C SER A 75 -6.21 7.01 9.82
N ALA A 76 -6.01 7.04 8.50
CA ALA A 76 -6.62 8.01 7.61
C ALA A 76 -8.14 7.81 7.46
N ALA A 77 -8.61 6.56 7.43
CA ALA A 77 -10.03 6.23 7.38
C ALA A 77 -10.75 6.67 8.67
N LYS A 78 -10.09 6.48 9.83
CA LYS A 78 -10.57 7.02 11.11
C LYS A 78 -10.66 8.54 11.07
N ALA A 79 -9.60 9.23 10.65
CA ALA A 79 -9.59 10.70 10.54
C ALA A 79 -10.65 11.23 9.57
N ALA A 80 -10.91 10.53 8.47
CA ALA A 80 -11.98 10.85 7.53
C ALA A 80 -13.36 10.74 8.19
N THR A 81 -13.59 9.68 8.98
CA THR A 81 -14.82 9.48 9.73
C THR A 81 -15.02 10.58 10.77
N ASP A 82 -13.99 10.86 11.58
CA ASP A 82 -14.03 11.85 12.66
C ASP A 82 -14.23 13.29 12.14
N SER A 83 -13.74 13.59 10.92
CA SER A 83 -13.90 14.91 10.28
C SER A 83 -15.23 15.08 9.51
N GLY A 84 -16.05 14.03 9.41
CA GLY A 84 -17.26 14.01 8.59
C GLY A 84 -16.98 14.05 7.09
N SER A 85 -15.80 13.61 6.66
CA SER A 85 -15.45 13.48 5.25
C SER A 85 -16.28 12.39 4.56
N LYS A 86 -16.59 12.59 3.27
CA LYS A 86 -17.35 11.62 2.46
C LYS A 86 -16.45 10.67 1.67
N VAL A 87 -15.13 10.76 1.83
CA VAL A 87 -14.18 9.87 1.16
C VAL A 87 -14.41 8.42 1.57
N ARG A 88 -14.42 7.52 0.59
CA ARG A 88 -14.40 6.08 0.82
C ARG A 88 -12.97 5.59 0.70
N MET A 89 -12.39 5.06 1.77
CA MET A 89 -11.04 4.49 1.75
C MET A 89 -11.12 2.97 1.68
N LEU A 90 -10.43 2.37 0.70
CA LEU A 90 -10.42 0.94 0.45
C LEU A 90 -9.00 0.42 0.39
N LEU A 91 -8.77 -0.78 0.91
CA LEU A 91 -7.51 -1.51 0.79
C LEU A 91 -7.65 -2.56 -0.31
N MET A 92 -6.72 -2.56 -1.26
CA MET A 92 -6.49 -3.66 -2.19
C MET A 92 -5.17 -4.33 -1.83
N ASP A 93 -5.26 -5.40 -1.06
CA ASP A 93 -4.07 -6.15 -0.65
C ASP A 93 -3.62 -7.08 -1.78
N THR A 94 -2.57 -6.67 -2.49
CA THR A 94 -1.96 -7.44 -3.58
C THR A 94 -0.66 -8.12 -3.15
N THR A 95 -0.21 -7.93 -1.91
CA THR A 95 1.13 -8.38 -1.50
C THR A 95 1.22 -9.91 -1.40
N GLU A 96 0.12 -10.58 -1.05
CA GLU A 96 0.03 -12.04 -0.96
C GLU A 96 -0.40 -12.70 -2.29
N ALA A 97 -0.56 -11.92 -3.37
CA ALA A 97 -0.96 -12.44 -4.68
C ALA A 97 0.23 -13.03 -5.46
N ILE A 98 1.44 -12.94 -4.91
CA ILE A 98 2.68 -13.41 -5.52
C ILE A 98 3.01 -14.85 -5.14
#